data_AF-A0A7W2CCP8-F1
#
_entry.id   AF-A0A7W2CCP8-F1
#
_cell.length_a   1.000
_cell.length_b   1.000
_cell.length_c   1.000
_cell.angle_alpha   90.00
_cell.angle_beta   90.00
_cell.angle_gamma   90.00
#
_symmetry.space_group_name_H-M   'P 1'
#
loop_
_entity.id
_entity.type
_entity.pdbx_description
1 polymer ?
#
loop_
_entity_poly.entity_id
_entity_poly.type
_entity_poly.pdbx_seq_one_letter_code
_entity_poly.pdbx_strand_id
1 'polypeptide(L)'
;MVGRIVDDCELCEAARFTHWYYEDDVCWVADCEACSTPMVVWKSHGTNPSEENISWMLERLKEAGIERFGPEVGSIDRTMRQVPEHFHAHLRDPQWLSRRWTEKPSKYSGVGGNRTLLK
;
A
#
# COMPACT_ATOMS: atom_id res chain seq x y z
N MET A 1 19.39 4.63 -8.08
CA MET A 1 19.85 4.81 -6.69
C MET A 1 19.21 3.70 -5.89
N VAL A 2 19.98 2.83 -5.23
CA VAL A 2 19.41 1.71 -4.47
C VAL A 2 18.79 2.28 -3.20
N GLY A 3 17.48 2.09 -3.01
CA GLY A 3 16.76 2.53 -1.82
C GLY A 3 17.34 1.87 -0.56
N ARG A 4 17.24 2.54 0.59
CA ARG A 4 17.62 1.97 1.88
C ARG A 4 16.62 0.90 2.28
N ILE A 5 17.07 -0.27 2.75
CA ILE A 5 16.23 -1.36 3.28
C ILE A 5 16.62 -1.58 4.75
N VAL A 6 15.66 -2.00 5.59
CA VAL A 6 15.87 -2.35 7.00
C VAL A 6 15.22 -3.71 7.28
N ASP A 7 15.99 -4.64 7.86
CA ASP A 7 15.60 -6.05 8.01
C ASP A 7 14.35 -6.27 8.89
N ASP A 8 14.14 -5.43 9.91
CA ASP A 8 13.01 -5.52 10.84
C ASP A 8 11.79 -4.68 10.41
N CYS A 9 11.75 -4.21 9.16
CA CYS A 9 10.64 -3.41 8.64
C CYS A 9 9.77 -4.23 7.68
N GLU A 10 8.52 -4.51 8.06
CA GLU A 10 7.57 -5.28 7.25
C GLU A 10 7.29 -4.65 5.87
N LEU A 11 7.42 -3.31 5.76
CA LEU A 11 7.25 -2.59 4.50
C LEU A 11 8.49 -2.66 3.60
N CYS A 12 9.69 -2.86 4.18
CA CYS A 12 10.89 -3.21 3.43
C CYS A 12 10.85 -4.67 2.95
N GLU A 13 10.32 -5.58 3.77
CA GLU A 13 10.12 -6.99 3.41
C GLU A 13 9.20 -7.13 2.18
N ALA A 14 8.17 -6.27 2.10
CA ALA A 14 7.22 -6.20 0.98
C ALA A 14 6.61 -7.56 0.60
N ALA A 15 6.31 -8.38 1.61
CA ALA A 15 5.79 -9.72 1.40
C ALA A 15 4.44 -9.70 0.64
N ARG A 16 4.31 -10.56 -0.37
CA ARG A 16 3.12 -10.63 -1.23
C ARG A 16 2.03 -11.58 -0.70
N PHE A 17 1.19 -11.10 0.22
CA PHE A 17 0.08 -11.88 0.78
C PHE A 17 -1.31 -11.21 0.65
N THR A 18 -1.35 -9.96 0.16
CA THR A 18 -2.58 -9.26 -0.25
C THR A 18 -2.60 -9.07 -1.76
N HIS A 19 -3.66 -8.48 -2.32
CA HIS A 19 -3.70 -8.16 -3.74
C HIS A 19 -2.72 -7.02 -4.07
N TRP A 20 -1.96 -7.19 -5.16
CA TRP A 20 -0.98 -6.22 -5.66
C TRP A 20 -1.48 -5.60 -6.95
N TYR A 21 -1.49 -4.27 -7.00
CA TYR A 21 -1.94 -3.48 -8.15
C TYR A 21 -0.76 -3.03 -9.02
N TYR A 22 0.36 -2.66 -8.38
CA TYR A 22 1.45 -1.99 -9.05
C TYR A 22 2.78 -2.19 -8.33
N GLU A 23 3.86 -2.17 -9.10
CA GLU A 23 5.22 -2.11 -8.59
C GLU A 23 6.16 -1.52 -9.64
N ASP A 24 7.06 -0.63 -9.22
CA ASP A 24 8.16 -0.12 -10.02
C ASP A 24 9.41 0.13 -9.15
N ASP A 25 10.39 0.89 -9.62
CA ASP A 25 11.61 1.19 -8.87
C ASP A 25 11.39 2.15 -7.69
N VAL A 26 10.27 2.90 -7.67
CA VAL A 26 9.97 3.90 -6.64
C VAL A 26 9.12 3.30 -5.53
N CYS A 27 8.09 2.53 -5.86
CA CYS A 27 7.05 2.12 -4.93
C CYS A 27 6.40 0.80 -5.31
N TRP A 28 5.58 0.31 -4.39
CA TRP A 28 4.61 -0.73 -4.66
C TRP A 28 3.24 -0.34 -4.11
N VAL A 29 2.18 -0.86 -4.74
CA VAL A 29 0.80 -0.62 -4.36
C VAL A 29 0.10 -1.96 -4.19
N ALA A 30 -0.43 -2.18 -2.99
CA ALA A 30 -1.15 -3.39 -2.63
C ALA A 30 -2.26 -3.06 -1.62
N ASP A 31 -3.18 -3.98 -1.38
CA ASP A 31 -4.11 -3.80 -0.28
C ASP A 31 -3.42 -3.95 1.07
N CYS A 32 -3.75 -3.06 1.99
CA CYS A 32 -3.35 -3.18 3.39
C CYS A 32 -4.13 -4.32 4.06
N GLU A 33 -3.44 -5.27 4.70
CA GLU A 33 -4.06 -6.34 5.46
C GLU A 33 -4.97 -5.81 6.58
N ALA A 34 -4.50 -4.78 7.30
CA ALA A 34 -5.24 -4.24 8.42
C ALA A 34 -6.45 -3.40 7.98
N CYS A 35 -6.31 -2.59 6.93
CA CYS A 35 -7.35 -1.64 6.52
C CYS A 35 -8.32 -2.19 5.46
N SER A 36 -7.94 -3.23 4.71
CA SER A 36 -8.66 -3.73 3.52
C SER A 36 -8.84 -2.68 2.42
N THR A 37 -7.90 -1.74 2.31
CA THR A 37 -7.89 -0.68 1.29
C THR A 37 -6.53 -0.59 0.62
N PRO A 38 -6.43 -0.08 -0.62
CA PRO A 38 -5.16 0.13 -1.29
C PRO A 38 -4.24 1.02 -0.46
N MET A 39 -2.97 0.64 -0.39
CA MET A 39 -1.88 1.44 0.15
C MET A 39 -0.72 1.47 -0.82
N VAL A 40 -0.06 2.61 -0.92
CA VAL A 40 1.22 2.77 -1.60
C VAL A 40 2.32 2.86 -0.56
N VAL A 41 3.44 2.23 -0.85
CA VAL A 41 4.61 2.21 0.01
C VAL A 41 5.84 2.57 -0.80
N TRP A 42 6.65 3.47 -0.26
CA TRP A 42 7.92 3.84 -0.88
C TRP A 42 8.89 2.65 -0.78
N LYS A 43 9.58 2.27 -1.85
CA LYS A 43 10.51 1.12 -1.79
C LYS A 43 11.71 1.38 -0.88
N SER A 44 12.15 2.63 -0.75
CA SER A 44 13.18 2.99 0.22
C SER A 44 12.55 3.20 1.60
N HIS A 45 13.24 2.72 2.62
CA HIS A 45 12.96 3.00 4.01
C HIS A 45 13.21 4.48 4.32
N GLY A 46 12.39 5.02 5.22
CA GLY A 46 12.39 6.41 5.63
C GLY A 46 11.04 7.09 5.37
N THR A 47 10.88 8.29 5.95
CA THR A 47 9.60 9.02 5.96
C THR A 47 9.57 10.23 5.04
N ASN A 48 10.70 10.57 4.40
CA ASN A 48 10.88 11.81 3.67
C ASN A 48 11.30 11.59 2.19
N PRO A 49 10.47 10.90 1.37
CA PRO A 49 10.67 10.84 -0.07
C PRO A 49 10.63 12.24 -0.70
N SER A 50 11.22 12.38 -1.89
CA SER A 50 11.12 13.62 -2.67
C SER A 50 9.67 13.94 -3.03
N GLU A 51 9.36 15.22 -3.29
CA GLU A 51 8.02 15.64 -3.73
C GLU A 51 7.59 14.94 -5.03
N GLU A 52 8.53 14.71 -5.95
CA GLU A 52 8.32 13.95 -7.17
C GLU A 52 7.88 12.51 -6.87
N ASN A 53 8.62 11.81 -6.00
CA ASN A 53 8.26 10.45 -5.59
C ASN A 53 6.91 10.42 -4.87
N ILE A 54 6.61 11.42 -4.02
CA ILE A 54 5.31 11.53 -3.37
C ILE A 54 4.21 11.66 -4.43
N SER A 55 4.34 12.59 -5.37
CA SER A 55 3.35 12.79 -6.42
C SER A 55 3.11 11.51 -7.22
N TRP A 56 4.20 10.84 -7.62
CA TRP A 56 4.15 9.57 -8.35
C TRP A 56 3.43 8.47 -7.56
N MET A 57 3.79 8.27 -6.30
CA MET A 57 3.16 7.29 -5.41
C MET A 57 1.66 7.55 -5.23
N LEU A 58 1.28 8.83 -5.05
CA LEU A 58 -0.13 9.18 -4.87
C LEU A 58 -0.95 9.01 -6.15
N GLU A 59 -0.33 9.14 -7.33
CA GLU A 59 -0.97 8.85 -8.61
C GLU A 59 -1.24 7.35 -8.76
N ARG A 60 -0.22 6.50 -8.54
CA ARG A 60 -0.37 5.04 -8.57
C ARG A 60 -1.38 4.53 -7.54
N LEU A 61 -1.42 5.15 -6.35
CA LEU A 61 -2.42 4.84 -5.33
C LEU A 61 -3.86 5.15 -5.79
N LYS A 62 -4.07 6.26 -6.50
CA LYS A 62 -5.39 6.61 -7.04
C LYS A 62 -5.84 5.62 -8.10
N GLU A 63 -4.94 5.17 -8.97
CA GLU A 63 -5.24 4.16 -10.00
C GLU A 63 -5.70 2.84 -9.36
N ALA A 64 -4.98 2.35 -8.36
CA ALA A 64 -5.40 1.17 -7.59
C ALA A 64 -6.76 1.38 -6.90
N GLY A 65 -7.02 2.59 -6.41
CA GLY A 65 -8.33 2.99 -5.90
C GLY A 65 -9.47 2.86 -6.91
N ILE A 66 -9.24 3.38 -8.12
CA ILE A 66 -10.22 3.32 -9.21
C ILE A 66 -10.47 1.87 -9.62
N GLU A 67 -9.41 1.05 -9.71
CA GLU A 67 -9.55 -0.37 -9.99
C GLU A 67 -10.36 -1.09 -8.89
N ARG A 68 -10.09 -0.77 -7.61
CA ARG A 68 -10.69 -1.48 -6.48
C ARG A 68 -12.12 -1.05 -6.14
N PHE A 69 -12.43 0.24 -6.26
CA PHE A 69 -13.69 0.85 -5.80
C PHE A 69 -14.50 1.53 -6.92
N GLY A 70 -13.94 1.68 -8.11
CA GLY A 70 -14.53 2.47 -9.19
C GLY A 70 -14.17 3.96 -9.12
N PRO A 71 -14.75 4.79 -10.00
CA PRO A 71 -14.32 6.19 -10.20
C PRO A 71 -14.67 7.16 -9.06
N GLU A 72 -15.46 6.74 -8.06
CA GLU A 72 -15.70 7.56 -6.86
C GLU A 72 -14.48 7.50 -5.94
N VAL A 73 -13.60 8.51 -6.08
CA VAL A 73 -12.28 8.49 -5.47
C VAL A 73 -12.35 8.79 -3.97
N GLY A 74 -11.80 7.88 -3.17
CA GLY A 74 -11.61 8.06 -1.73
C GLY A 74 -10.63 9.18 -1.36
N SER A 75 -10.46 9.40 -0.07
CA SER A 75 -9.49 10.34 0.50
C SER A 75 -8.14 9.65 0.74
N ILE A 76 -7.03 10.38 0.52
CA ILE A 76 -5.68 9.89 0.80
C ILE A 76 -5.32 10.17 2.26
N ASP A 77 -5.00 9.12 3.02
CA ASP A 77 -4.48 9.18 4.39
C ASP A 77 -2.98 8.86 4.40
N ARG A 78 -2.16 9.87 4.70
CA ARG A 78 -0.69 9.76 4.79
C ARG A 78 -0.19 9.50 6.22
N THR A 79 -1.08 9.23 7.16
CA THR A 79 -0.71 9.01 8.55
C THR A 79 -0.11 7.61 8.72
N MET A 80 1.21 7.54 8.93
CA MET A 80 1.95 6.30 9.14
C MET A 80 1.78 5.82 10.59
N ARG A 81 0.81 4.95 10.85
CA ARG A 81 0.46 4.52 12.22
C ARG A 81 1.26 3.33 12.72
N GLN A 82 1.16 2.18 12.04
CA GLN A 82 1.78 0.94 12.50
C GLN A 82 3.29 0.89 12.19
N VAL A 83 3.70 1.46 11.07
CA VAL A 83 5.10 1.54 10.64
C VAL A 83 5.48 3.02 10.45
N PRO A 84 5.61 3.80 11.54
CA PRO A 84 5.76 5.25 11.48
C PRO A 84 7.07 5.73 10.82
N GLU A 85 8.09 4.87 10.75
CA GLU A 85 9.41 5.13 10.18
C GLU A 85 9.52 4.88 8.66
N HIS A 86 8.47 4.37 8.02
CA HIS A 86 8.48 4.03 6.60
C HIS A 86 7.30 4.66 5.87
N PHE A 87 7.60 5.49 4.87
CA PHE A 87 6.59 6.20 4.09
C PHE A 87 5.58 5.27 3.43
N HIS A 88 4.32 5.44 3.81
CA HIS A 88 3.20 4.83 3.14
C HIS A 88 1.94 5.70 3.26
N ALA A 89 1.01 5.52 2.33
CA ALA A 89 -0.27 6.20 2.32
C ALA A 89 -1.38 5.24 1.91
N HIS A 90 -2.59 5.48 2.42
CA HIS A 90 -3.78 4.67 2.14
C HIS A 90 -4.81 5.49 1.36
N LEU A 91 -5.55 4.84 0.47
CA LEU A 91 -6.77 5.41 -0.12
C LEU A 91 -8.00 4.88 0.61
N ARG A 92 -8.72 5.76 1.29
CA ARG A 92 -9.92 5.43 2.06
C ARG A 92 -11.16 5.94 1.33
N ASP A 93 -11.94 5.05 0.72
CA ASP A 93 -13.27 5.41 0.17
C ASP A 93 -14.23 5.76 1.32
N PRO A 94 -15.30 6.56 1.13
CA PRO A 94 -16.20 6.94 2.21
C PRO A 94 -16.85 5.77 2.96
N GLN A 95 -17.00 4.62 2.30
CA GLN A 95 -17.60 3.40 2.87
C GLN A 95 -16.53 2.43 3.40
N TRP A 96 -15.24 2.81 3.44
CA TRP A 96 -14.13 1.92 3.77
C TRP A 96 -14.33 1.15 5.08
N LEU A 97 -14.86 1.80 6.12
CA LEU A 97 -15.16 1.17 7.41
C LEU A 97 -16.21 0.07 7.27
N SER A 98 -17.27 0.32 6.51
CA SER A 98 -18.33 -0.67 6.28
C SER A 98 -17.82 -1.82 5.39
N ARG A 99 -17.12 -1.49 4.31
CA ARG A 99 -16.54 -2.46 3.36
C ARG A 99 -15.53 -3.38 4.02
N ARG A 100 -14.71 -2.87 4.96
CA ARG A 100 -13.76 -3.68 5.74
C ARG A 100 -14.39 -4.90 6.42
N TRP A 101 -15.65 -4.79 6.87
CA TRP A 101 -16.37 -5.86 7.56
C TRP A 101 -17.31 -6.67 6.66
N THR A 102 -17.78 -6.07 5.56
CA THR A 102 -18.85 -6.62 4.72
C THR A 102 -18.35 -7.19 3.39
N GLU A 103 -17.24 -6.67 2.87
CA GLU A 103 -16.63 -7.18 1.65
C GLU A 103 -15.65 -8.29 1.97
N LYS A 104 -15.51 -9.19 0.98
CA LYS A 104 -14.40 -10.14 1.01
C LYS A 104 -13.10 -9.31 1.07
N PRO A 105 -12.22 -9.57 2.05
CA PRO A 105 -10.89 -8.96 2.07
C PRO A 105 -10.25 -9.12 0.71
N SER A 106 -9.50 -8.12 0.27
CA SER A 106 -8.86 -8.19 -1.03
C SER A 106 -7.98 -9.43 -1.13
N LYS A 107 -8.46 -10.42 -1.89
CA LYS A 107 -7.78 -11.69 -2.04
C LYS A 107 -6.88 -11.59 -3.27
N TYR A 108 -5.57 -11.56 -3.05
CA TYR A 108 -4.82 -12.69 -3.60
C TYR A 108 -5.26 -13.92 -2.79
N SER A 109 -5.38 -15.07 -3.40
CA SER A 109 -5.91 -16.33 -2.84
C SER A 109 -5.14 -16.91 -1.63
N GLY A 110 -4.46 -16.08 -0.82
CA GLY A 110 -3.65 -16.46 0.33
C GLY A 110 -3.71 -15.45 1.48
N VAL A 111 -4.90 -15.00 1.90
CA VAL A 111 -5.03 -14.46 3.27
C VAL A 111 -4.63 -15.59 4.23
N GLY A 112 -3.49 -15.45 4.91
CA GLY A 112 -2.82 -16.52 5.67
C GLY A 112 -1.88 -17.43 4.84
N GLY A 113 -1.59 -17.08 3.59
CA GLY A 113 -0.58 -17.73 2.75
C GLY A 113 0.84 -17.33 3.17
N ASN A 114 1.84 -18.10 2.73
CA ASN A 114 3.23 -17.84 3.10
C ASN A 114 3.71 -16.46 2.60
N ARG A 115 4.30 -15.67 3.50
CA ARG A 115 5.01 -14.44 3.16
C ARG A 115 6.10 -14.78 2.13
N THR A 116 5.91 -14.33 0.90
CA THR A 116 6.89 -14.49 -0.17
C THR A 116 7.53 -13.14 -0.43
N LEU A 117 8.83 -13.05 -0.22
CA LEU A 117 9.63 -11.84 -0.44
C LEU A 117 9.64 -11.47 -1.92
N LEU A 118 9.68 -10.17 -2.21
CA LEU A 118 10.10 -9.69 -3.51
C LEU A 118 11.55 -10.14 -3.74
N LYS A 119 11.78 -10.86 -4.85
CA LYS A 119 13.14 -11.21 -5.30
C LYS A 119 13.73 -10.07 -6.13
#